data_AF-A0A7J3MYW8-F1
#
_entry.id   AF-A0A7J3MYW8-F1
#
_cell.length_a   1.000
_cell.length_b   1.000
_cell.length_c   1.000
_cell.angle_alpha   90.00
_cell.angle_beta   90.00
_cell.angle_gamma   90.00
#
_symmetry.space_group_name_H-M   'P 1'
#
loop_
_entity.id
_entity.type
_entity.pdbx_description
1 polymer ?
#
loop_
_entity_poly.entity_id
_entity_poly.type
_entity_poly.pdbx_seq_one_letter_code
_entity_poly.pdbx_strand_id
1 'polypeptide(L)'
;MYRIVYEIRLKGMPNEMECLVKLHEVIKDVAVCVGSATTFTCFYKNVVVKLMPKYMDKVRQPSMAYEPLLQTISINLVIESRSVKYIPELVERIYSFAKNCGLALQLVR
;
A
#
# COMPACT_ATOMS: atom_id res chain seq x y z
N MET A 1 -4.86 -11.03 17.81
CA MET A 1 -4.96 -9.90 16.87
C MET A 1 -4.58 -10.42 15.50
N TYR A 2 -5.41 -10.23 14.49
CA TYR A 2 -5.16 -10.67 13.12
C TYR A 2 -4.51 -9.53 12.35
N ARG A 3 -3.45 -9.84 11.59
CA ARG A 3 -2.69 -8.86 10.83
C ARG A 3 -2.29 -9.46 9.49
N ILE A 4 -2.49 -8.70 8.42
CA ILE A 4 -2.05 -9.00 7.06
C ILE A 4 -1.20 -7.83 6.60
N VAL A 5 -0.05 -8.10 6.01
CA VAL A 5 0.85 -7.08 5.49
C VAL A 5 1.13 -7.37 4.02
N TYR A 6 0.85 -6.41 3.16
CA TYR A 6 1.28 -6.41 1.77
C TYR A 6 2.37 -5.36 1.56
N GLU A 7 3.40 -5.70 0.80
CA GLU A 7 4.35 -4.76 0.24
C GLU A 7 3.94 -4.45 -1.20
N ILE A 8 3.65 -3.18 -1.47
CA ILE A 8 3.42 -2.65 -2.80
C ILE A 8 4.76 -2.11 -3.30
N ARG A 9 5.23 -2.61 -4.44
CA ARG A 9 6.46 -2.13 -5.07
C ARG A 9 6.11 -1.27 -6.28
N LEU A 10 6.47 0.00 -6.22
CA LEU A 10 6.33 0.95 -7.32
C LEU A 10 7.69 1.06 -8.02
N LYS A 11 7.69 0.97 -9.34
CA LYS A 11 8.88 1.13 -10.18
C LYS A 11 9.03 2.54 -10.74
N GLY A 12 8.18 3.48 -10.31
CA GLY A 12 8.25 4.89 -10.68
C GLY A 12 7.46 5.22 -11.94
N MET A 13 6.52 4.36 -12.36
CA MET A 13 5.64 4.67 -13.47
C MET A 13 4.48 5.57 -13.01
N PRO A 14 4.09 6.59 -13.79
CA PRO A 14 3.01 7.51 -13.40
C PRO A 14 1.69 6.78 -13.11
N ASN A 15 1.41 5.71 -13.84
CA ASN A 15 0.20 4.88 -13.67
C ASN A 15 0.15 4.20 -12.29
N GLU A 16 1.29 3.79 -11.73
CA GLU A 16 1.34 3.14 -10.40
C GLU A 16 0.96 4.12 -9.29
N MET A 17 1.40 5.38 -9.42
CA MET A 17 1.05 6.45 -8.48
C MET A 17 -0.43 6.80 -8.58
N GLU A 18 -0.97 6.88 -9.79
CA GLU A 18 -2.42 7.08 -9.99
C GLU A 18 -3.23 5.93 -9.36
N CYS A 19 -2.76 4.69 -9.52
CA CYS A 19 -3.39 3.52 -8.91
C CYS A 19 -3.38 3.55 -7.39
N LEU A 20 -2.32 4.05 -6.76
CA LEU A 20 -2.30 4.23 -5.31
C LEU A 20 -3.31 5.27 -4.83
N VAL A 21 -3.44 6.39 -5.55
CA VAL A 21 -4.44 7.41 -5.23
C VAL A 21 -5.85 6.83 -5.33
N LYS A 22 -6.15 6.11 -6.42
CA LYS A 22 -7.45 5.44 -6.59
C LYS A 22 -7.69 4.35 -5.54
N LEU A 23 -6.65 3.62 -5.11
CA LEU A 23 -6.78 2.64 -4.02
C LEU A 23 -7.24 3.32 -2.73
N HIS A 24 -6.68 4.48 -2.40
CA HIS A 24 -7.11 5.27 -1.25
C HIS A 24 -8.58 5.69 -1.37
N GLU A 25 -9.04 6.13 -2.55
CA GLU A 25 -10.45 6.48 -2.79
C GLU A 25 -11.38 5.28 -2.62
N VAL A 26 -11.02 4.11 -3.15
CA VAL A 26 -11.79 2.87 -2.99
C VAL A 26 -11.93 2.48 -1.53
N ILE A 27 -10.88 2.65 -0.72
CA ILE A 27 -10.96 2.35 0.71
C ILE A 27 -11.82 3.41 1.42
N LYS A 28 -11.65 4.69 1.08
CA LYS A 28 -12.38 5.81 1.68
C LYS A 28 -13.88 5.77 1.39
N ASP A 29 -14.29 5.16 0.29
CA ASP A 29 -15.70 4.93 -0.05
C ASP A 29 -16.44 4.07 1.00
N VAL A 30 -15.72 3.16 1.69
CA VAL A 30 -16.32 2.27 2.70
C VAL A 30 -15.79 2.49 4.12
N ALA A 31 -14.73 3.29 4.29
CA ALA A 31 -14.02 3.45 5.55
C ALA A 31 -13.75 4.92 5.88
N VAL A 32 -13.67 5.23 7.17
CA VAL A 32 -13.27 6.56 7.62
C VAL A 32 -11.75 6.64 7.60
N CYS A 33 -11.19 7.47 6.72
CA CYS A 33 -9.75 7.61 6.50
C CYS A 33 -9.19 8.95 6.99
N VAL A 34 -7.97 8.91 7.52
CA VAL A 34 -7.16 10.08 7.88
C VAL A 34 -5.77 9.96 7.25
N GLY A 35 -5.21 11.07 6.79
CA GLY A 35 -3.89 11.14 6.14
C GLY A 35 -3.95 11.55 4.67
N SER A 36 -2.87 11.29 3.95
CA SER A 36 -2.70 11.59 2.52
C SER A 36 -2.88 10.33 1.66
N ALA A 37 -3.03 10.49 0.34
CA ALA A 37 -3.22 9.37 -0.58
C ALA A 37 -2.06 8.35 -0.57
N THR A 38 -0.84 8.78 -0.21
CA THR A 38 0.36 7.94 -0.13
C THR A 38 0.70 7.53 1.30
N THR A 39 -0.02 8.05 2.31
CA THR A 39 0.17 7.70 3.71
C THR A 39 -1.13 7.93 4.47
N PHE A 40 -1.90 6.87 4.70
CA PHE A 40 -3.20 6.97 5.35
C PHE A 40 -3.44 5.87 6.36
N THR A 41 -4.38 6.12 7.26
CA THR A 41 -5.00 5.12 8.12
C THR A 41 -6.51 5.19 7.94
N CYS A 42 -7.15 4.07 7.65
CA CYS A 42 -8.59 3.94 7.49
C CYS A 42 -9.18 2.96 8.50
N PHE A 43 -10.38 3.26 8.98
CA PHE A 43 -11.12 2.45 9.92
C PHE A 43 -12.42 1.97 9.27
N TYR A 44 -12.54 0.65 9.12
CA TYR A 44 -13.76 -0.03 8.65
C TYR A 44 -14.23 -1.00 9.72
N LYS A 45 -15.31 -0.66 10.43
CA LYS A 45 -15.83 -1.47 11.55
C LYS A 45 -14.71 -1.75 12.57
N ASN A 46 -14.30 -3.01 12.72
CA ASN A 46 -13.21 -3.43 13.63
C ASN A 46 -11.87 -3.64 12.93
N VAL A 47 -11.76 -3.23 11.66
CA VAL A 47 -10.57 -3.37 10.81
C VAL A 47 -9.90 -2.01 10.64
N VAL A 48 -8.59 -2.00 10.84
CA VAL A 48 -7.71 -0.86 10.62
C VAL A 48 -6.85 -1.16 9.40
N VAL A 49 -6.83 -0.25 8.45
CA VAL A 49 -6.01 -0.32 7.23
C VAL A 49 -5.00 0.80 7.29
N LYS A 50 -3.72 0.52 7.13
CA LYS A 50 -2.66 1.52 7.13
C LYS A 50 -1.85 1.38 5.86
N LEU A 51 -1.64 2.47 5.16
CA LEU A 51 -0.72 2.56 4.04
C LEU A 51 0.44 3.46 4.48
N MET A 52 1.65 2.92 4.50
CA MET A 52 2.83 3.64 4.97
C MET A 52 4.00 3.40 4.02
N PRO A 53 4.68 4.45 3.53
CA PRO A 53 5.88 4.28 2.73
C PRO A 53 6.94 3.58 3.57
N LYS A 54 7.53 2.53 3.00
CA LYS A 54 8.74 1.92 3.52
C LYS A 54 9.89 2.73 2.94
N TYR A 55 10.43 3.65 3.74
CA TYR A 55 11.67 4.33 3.37
C TYR A 55 12.74 3.25 3.24
N MET A 56 13.03 2.85 2.00
CA MET A 56 14.25 2.14 1.68
C MET A 56 15.36 3.16 1.95
N ASP A 57 16.18 2.87 2.97
CA ASP A 57 17.42 3.61 3.18
C ASP A 57 18.11 3.74 1.83
N LYS A 58 18.28 4.97 1.37
CA LYS A 58 19.14 5.24 0.22
C LYS A 58 20.51 4.75 0.63
N VAL A 59 20.85 3.52 0.25
CA VAL A 59 22.22 3.04 0.26
C VAL A 59 22.96 4.02 -0.63
N ARG A 60 23.64 5.00 -0.01
CA ARG A 60 24.60 5.86 -0.67
C ARG A 60 25.67 4.92 -1.22
N GLN A 61 25.51 4.47 -2.46
CA GLN A 61 26.63 3.90 -3.19
C GLN A 61 27.58 5.06 -3.49
N PRO A 62 28.79 5.10 -2.89
CA PRO A 62 29.76 6.12 -3.19
C PRO A 62 30.57 5.63 -4.38
N SER A 63 30.08 5.83 -5.60
CA SER A 63 30.91 5.98 -6.81
C SER A 63 30.07 6.00 -8.09
N MET A 64 30.26 7.08 -8.86
CA MET A 64 30.33 7.10 -10.32
C MET A 64 29.27 6.30 -11.11
N ALA A 65 28.17 6.95 -11.49
CA ALA A 65 27.65 6.99 -12.85
C ALA A 65 26.34 7.80 -12.88
N TYR A 66 26.20 8.66 -13.87
CA TYR A 66 24.93 9.27 -14.26
C TYR A 66 24.02 8.18 -14.85
N GLU A 67 23.44 7.35 -14.01
CA GLU A 67 22.27 6.55 -14.38
C GLU A 67 21.10 6.99 -13.51
N PRO A 68 19.93 7.31 -14.09
CA PRO A 68 18.75 7.60 -13.28
C PRO A 68 18.38 6.33 -12.53
N LEU A 69 18.80 6.24 -11.27
CA LEU A 69 18.36 5.23 -10.34
C LEU A 69 16.83 5.22 -10.37
N LEU A 70 16.24 4.19 -10.99
CA LEU A 70 14.83 3.88 -10.91
C LEU A 70 14.50 3.73 -9.42
N GLN A 71 13.95 4.79 -8.82
CA GLN A 71 13.60 4.82 -7.42
C GLN A 71 12.45 3.84 -7.20
N THR A 72 12.79 2.61 -6.83
CA THR A 72 11.79 1.62 -6.46
C THR A 72 11.27 1.99 -5.08
N ILE A 73 10.04 2.50 -5.02
CA ILE A 73 9.39 2.88 -3.76
C ILE A 73 8.64 1.65 -3.27
N SER A 74 8.92 1.21 -2.05
CA SER A 74 8.15 0.16 -1.39
C SER A 74 7.17 0.80 -0.40
N ILE A 75 5.93 0.35 -0.39
CA ILE A 75 4.88 0.84 0.50
C ILE A 75 4.26 -0.36 1.21
N ASN A 76 4.14 -0.29 2.53
CA ASN A 76 3.46 -1.30 3.30
C ASN A 76 1.98 -0.95 3.42
N LEU A 77 1.13 -1.88 3.02
CA LEU A 77 -0.29 -1.91 3.32
C LEU A 77 -0.52 -2.92 4.45
N VAL A 78 -0.96 -2.44 5.59
CA VAL A 78 -1.21 -3.23 6.79
C VAL A 78 -2.71 -3.27 7.07
N ILE A 79 -3.28 -4.46 7.22
CA ILE A 79 -4.67 -4.69 7.58
C ILE A 79 -4.70 -5.40 8.92
N GLU A 80 -5.25 -4.76 9.94
CA GLU A 80 -5.26 -5.22 11.33
C GLU A 80 -6.69 -5.30 11.87
N SER A 81 -7.03 -6.35 12.60
CA SER A 81 -8.33 -6.45 13.24
C SER A 81 -8.31 -7.34 14.48
N ARG A 82 -9.25 -7.08 15.40
CA ARG A 82 -9.51 -7.95 16.54
C ARG A 82 -10.40 -9.16 16.17
N SER A 83 -11.09 -9.11 15.03
CA SER A 83 -11.98 -10.16 14.53
C SER A 83 -11.77 -10.42 13.03
N VAL A 84 -11.83 -11.68 12.62
CA VAL A 84 -11.69 -12.07 11.20
C VAL A 84 -12.89 -11.69 10.34
N LYS A 85 -14.05 -11.40 10.93
CA LYS A 85 -15.34 -11.31 10.23
C LYS A 85 -15.32 -10.39 9.00
N TYR A 86 -14.61 -9.27 9.08
CA TYR A 86 -14.57 -8.24 8.03
C TYR A 86 -13.21 -8.16 7.31
N ILE A 87 -12.26 -9.03 7.65
CA ILE A 87 -10.93 -9.03 7.00
C ILE A 87 -11.01 -9.56 5.57
N PRO A 88 -11.65 -10.72 5.25
CA PRO A 88 -11.68 -11.25 3.90
C PRO A 88 -12.29 -10.28 2.88
N GLU A 89 -13.44 -9.69 3.20
CA GLU A 89 -14.15 -8.71 2.36
C GLU A 89 -13.23 -7.55 1.96
N LEU A 90 -12.52 -6.99 2.94
CA LEU A 90 -11.68 -5.83 2.72
C LEU A 90 -10.38 -6.18 1.99
N VAL A 91 -9.78 -7.32 2.34
CA VAL A 91 -8.58 -7.85 1.66
C VAL A 91 -8.88 -8.14 0.20
N GLU A 92 -10.01 -8.80 -0.09
CA GLU A 92 -10.43 -9.14 -1.44
C GLU A 92 -10.67 -7.88 -2.28
N ARG A 93 -11.34 -6.87 -1.72
CA ARG A 93 -11.57 -5.59 -2.41
C ARG A 93 -10.26 -4.88 -2.74
N ILE A 94 -9.33 -4.80 -1.78
CA ILE A 94 -8.04 -4.14 -1.97
C ILE A 94 -7.17 -4.92 -2.98
N TYR A 95 -7.07 -6.23 -2.80
CA TYR A 95 -6.26 -7.09 -3.67
C TYR A 95 -6.78 -7.06 -5.12
N SER A 96 -8.09 -7.19 -5.31
CA SER A 96 -8.72 -7.17 -6.63
C SER A 96 -8.51 -5.82 -7.32
N PHE A 97 -8.71 -4.71 -6.60
CA PHE A 97 -8.46 -3.38 -7.15
C PHE A 97 -7.00 -3.21 -7.55
N ALA A 98 -6.07 -3.49 -6.64
CA ALA A 98 -4.64 -3.30 -6.88
C ALA A 98 -4.13 -4.16 -8.04
N LYS A 99 -4.57 -5.43 -8.13
CA LYS A 99 -4.24 -6.31 -9.25
C LYS A 99 -4.77 -5.77 -10.58
N ASN A 100 -6.04 -5.32 -10.62
CA ASN A 100 -6.65 -4.77 -11.83
C ASN A 100 -6.01 -3.43 -12.26
N CYS A 101 -5.55 -2.65 -11.31
CA CYS A 101 -4.86 -1.38 -11.57
C CYS A 101 -3.39 -1.60 -12.01
N GLY A 102 -2.83 -2.81 -11.84
CA GLY A 102 -1.45 -3.12 -12.20
C GLY A 102 -0.43 -2.87 -11.09
N LEU A 103 -0.87 -2.77 -9.83
CA LEU A 103 0.03 -2.70 -8.68
C LEU A 103 0.58 -4.09 -8.33
N ALA A 104 1.91 -4.18 -8.18
CA ALA A 104 2.57 -5.38 -7.71
C ALA A 104 2.45 -5.48 -6.18
N LEU A 105 1.61 -6.41 -5.71
CA LEU A 105 1.43 -6.75 -4.30
C LEU A 105 2.20 -8.00 -3.92
N GLN A 106 3.01 -7.92 -2.88
CA GLN A 106 3.68 -9.07 -2.27
C GLN A 106 3.18 -9.26 -0.83
N LEU A 107 2.68 -10.45 -0.49
CA LEU A 107 2.35 -10.77 0.91
C LEU A 107 3.65 -10.87 1.73
N VAL A 108 3.73 -10.12 2.82
CA VAL A 108 4.85 -10.12 3.76
C VAL A 108 4.42 -10.84 5.03
N ARG A 109 5.24 -11.79 5.50
CA ARG A 109 5.02 -12.55 6.73
C ARG A 109 5.43 -11.74 7.96
#